data_AF-A0AAD8QMP2-F1
#
_entry.id   AF-A0AAD8QMP2-F1
#
_cell.length_a   1.000
_cell.length_b   1.000
_cell.length_c   1.000
_cell.angle_alpha   90.00
_cell.angle_beta   90.00
_cell.angle_gamma   90.00
#
_symmetry.space_group_name_H-M   'P 1'
#
loop_
_entity.id
_entity.type
_entity.pdbx_description
1 polymer ?
#
loop_
_entity_poly.entity_id
_entity_poly.type
_entity_poly.pdbx_seq_one_letter_code
_entity_poly.pdbx_strand_id
1 'polypeptide(L)'
;MDDEAEDMSGRNTGKPEGNKKAKERVKVELEAASFREKLDQLMKSKEALTMKTLETKLLITEKKKEVKLAKVQARREDAKLKAELDMKMIALKEAKAMKELLAEERDIMMMRTDGMDEDQLAWWNETKADIIARKKAARQVRAQGDSPASGGAGGDGLVDG
;
A
#
# COMPACT_ATOMS: atom_id res chain seq x y z
N MET A 1 -99.87 -51.16 47.21
CA MET A 1 -99.86 -49.89 46.47
C MET A 1 -98.63 -49.96 45.58
N ASP A 2 -98.84 -50.48 44.37
CA ASP A 2 -97.96 -50.28 43.21
C ASP A 2 -98.11 -48.83 42.71
N ASP A 3 -97.06 -48.32 42.08
CA ASP A 3 -97.00 -47.28 41.01
C ASP A 3 -95.52 -46.84 40.90
N GLU A 4 -94.69 -47.41 40.03
CA GLU A 4 -94.48 -47.13 38.59
C GLU A 4 -93.86 -45.75 38.24
N ALA A 5 -93.02 -45.79 37.19
CA ALA A 5 -92.36 -44.71 36.45
C ALA A 5 -91.05 -44.15 37.08
N GLU A 6 -89.92 -43.99 36.38
CA GLU A 6 -89.75 -43.86 34.94
C GLU A 6 -88.28 -44.10 34.51
N ASP A 7 -88.20 -44.76 33.37
CA ASP A 7 -87.08 -44.94 32.46
C ASP A 7 -86.29 -43.65 32.20
N MET A 8 -85.01 -43.63 32.59
CA MET A 8 -84.00 -42.80 31.93
C MET A 8 -82.88 -43.70 31.41
N SER A 9 -83.26 -44.53 30.43
CA SER A 9 -82.59 -44.68 29.15
C SER A 9 -81.47 -43.64 28.94
N GLY A 10 -80.26 -44.05 29.30
CA GLY A 10 -79.01 -43.37 28.93
C GLY A 10 -77.93 -44.36 28.49
N ARG A 11 -78.33 -45.57 28.10
CA ARG A 11 -77.45 -46.57 27.50
C ARG A 11 -77.17 -46.17 26.06
N ASN A 12 -76.37 -45.12 25.85
CA ASN A 12 -75.65 -44.96 24.60
C ASN A 12 -74.28 -45.63 24.72
N THR A 13 -74.34 -46.94 24.56
CA THR A 13 -73.24 -47.79 24.14
C THR A 13 -72.58 -47.26 22.87
N GLY A 14 -71.27 -47.07 22.91
CA GLY A 14 -70.41 -47.41 21.77
C GLY A 14 -70.15 -46.30 20.76
N LYS A 15 -69.05 -45.56 20.98
CA LYS A 15 -68.05 -45.22 19.95
C LYS A 15 -66.76 -44.78 20.65
N PRO A 16 -65.58 -45.22 20.19
CA PRO A 16 -64.34 -44.95 20.90
C PRO A 16 -63.99 -43.46 20.77
N GLU A 17 -64.02 -42.75 21.89
CA GLU A 17 -63.43 -41.40 22.02
C GLU A 17 -61.90 -41.42 21.80
N GLY A 18 -61.31 -42.60 21.61
CA GLY A 18 -59.90 -42.84 21.33
C GLY A 18 -59.38 -42.16 20.05
N ASN A 19 -60.22 -41.80 19.08
CA ASN A 19 -59.73 -41.20 17.83
C ASN A 19 -59.60 -39.67 17.88
N LYS A 20 -60.45 -38.94 18.63
CA LYS A 20 -60.37 -37.47 18.69
C LYS A 20 -59.14 -37.01 19.47
N LYS A 21 -58.90 -37.56 20.66
CA LYS A 21 -57.69 -37.27 21.46
C LYS A 21 -56.40 -37.68 20.75
N ALA A 22 -56.41 -38.81 20.03
CA ALA A 22 -55.25 -39.23 19.24
C ALA A 22 -54.95 -38.26 18.08
N LYS A 23 -55.97 -37.83 17.34
CA LYS A 23 -55.82 -36.81 16.27
C LYS A 23 -55.32 -35.48 16.80
N GLU A 24 -55.81 -35.04 17.95
CA GLU A 24 -55.38 -33.80 18.57
C GLU A 24 -53.91 -33.88 19.04
N ARG A 25 -53.50 -35.00 19.64
CA ARG A 25 -52.08 -35.25 19.99
C ARG A 25 -51.17 -35.22 18.76
N VAL A 26 -51.56 -35.89 17.68
CA VAL A 26 -50.81 -35.88 16.42
C VAL A 26 -50.69 -34.46 15.85
N LYS A 27 -51.77 -33.66 15.91
CA LYS A 27 -51.76 -32.26 15.48
C LYS A 27 -50.79 -31.41 16.32
N VAL A 28 -50.84 -31.55 17.64
CA VAL A 28 -49.93 -30.85 18.57
C VAL A 28 -48.47 -31.25 18.35
N GLU A 29 -48.20 -32.54 18.10
CA GLU A 29 -46.85 -33.02 17.77
C GLU A 29 -46.32 -32.48 16.45
N LEU A 30 -47.18 -32.40 15.42
CA LEU A 30 -46.86 -31.79 14.12
C LEU A 30 -46.57 -30.29 14.26
N GLU A 31 -47.37 -29.56 15.04
CA GLU A 31 -47.12 -28.15 15.33
C GLU A 31 -45.82 -27.97 16.12
N ALA A 32 -45.56 -28.81 17.12
CA ALA A 32 -44.31 -28.79 17.89
C ALA A 32 -43.09 -29.11 17.01
N ALA A 33 -43.21 -30.04 16.07
CA ALA A 33 -42.17 -30.33 15.08
C ALA A 33 -41.93 -29.13 14.15
N SER A 34 -43.00 -28.49 13.64
CA SER A 34 -42.90 -27.28 12.81
C SER A 34 -42.25 -26.12 13.56
N PHE A 35 -42.57 -25.93 14.84
CA PHE A 35 -41.94 -24.91 15.67
C PHE A 35 -40.45 -25.17 15.89
N ARG A 36 -40.06 -26.43 16.15
CA ARG A 36 -38.65 -26.82 16.26
C ARG A 36 -37.89 -26.54 14.98
N GLU A 37 -38.46 -26.91 13.82
CA GLU A 37 -37.84 -26.64 12.52
C GLU A 37 -37.66 -25.15 12.24
N LYS A 38 -38.67 -24.32 12.54
CA LYS A 38 -38.58 -22.86 12.41
C LYS A 38 -37.51 -22.26 13.33
N LEU A 39 -37.37 -22.77 14.55
CA LEU A 39 -36.32 -22.36 15.47
C LEU A 39 -34.92 -22.70 14.93
N ASP A 40 -34.74 -23.90 14.40
CA ASP A 40 -33.46 -24.31 13.79
C ASP A 40 -33.11 -23.45 12.57
N GLN A 41 -34.09 -23.15 11.72
CA GLN A 41 -33.89 -22.25 10.58
C GLN A 41 -33.51 -20.84 11.04
N LEU A 42 -34.18 -20.32 12.07
CA LEU A 42 -33.87 -19.01 12.65
C LEU A 42 -32.44 -18.97 13.21
N MET A 43 -32.04 -19.99 13.97
CA MET A 43 -30.68 -20.09 14.54
C MET A 43 -29.63 -20.12 13.42
N LYS A 44 -29.81 -20.98 12.42
CA LYS A 44 -28.91 -21.07 11.25
C LYS A 44 -28.81 -19.73 10.52
N SER A 45 -29.93 -19.04 10.30
CA SER A 45 -29.95 -17.74 9.62
C SER A 45 -29.22 -16.67 10.42
N LYS A 46 -29.35 -16.68 11.76
CA LYS A 46 -28.69 -15.73 12.66
C LYS A 46 -27.19 -15.98 12.72
N GLU A 47 -26.76 -17.24 12.77
CA GLU A 47 -25.34 -17.63 12.71
C GLU A 47 -24.71 -17.19 11.39
N ALA A 48 -25.37 -17.46 10.26
CA ALA A 48 -24.89 -17.05 8.94
C ALA A 48 -24.77 -15.52 8.81
N LEU A 49 -25.76 -14.77 9.32
CA LEU A 49 -25.71 -13.30 9.32
C LEU A 49 -24.58 -12.76 10.19
N THR A 50 -24.37 -13.37 11.37
CA THR A 50 -23.31 -12.98 12.31
C THR A 50 -21.94 -13.24 11.70
N MET A 51 -21.75 -14.40 11.06
CA MET A 51 -20.51 -14.76 10.36
C MET A 51 -20.20 -13.79 9.23
N LYS A 52 -21.16 -13.53 8.33
CA LYS A 52 -21.00 -12.54 7.25
C LYS A 52 -20.66 -11.14 7.77
N THR A 53 -21.27 -10.74 8.89
CA THR A 53 -21.00 -9.45 9.53
C THR A 53 -19.56 -9.37 10.05
N LEU A 54 -19.06 -10.42 10.70
CA LEU A 54 -17.69 -10.48 11.20
C LEU A 54 -16.67 -10.50 10.05
N GLU A 55 -16.92 -11.30 9.01
CA GLU A 55 -16.08 -11.35 7.81
C GLU A 55 -15.99 -9.98 7.12
N THR A 56 -17.14 -9.31 6.94
CA THR A 56 -17.18 -7.96 6.36
C THR A 56 -16.40 -6.96 7.22
N LYS A 57 -16.53 -7.03 8.56
CA LYS A 57 -15.76 -6.17 9.47
C LYS A 57 -14.26 -6.40 9.32
N LEU A 58 -13.81 -7.64 9.24
CA LEU A 58 -12.40 -7.96 9.04
C LEU A 58 -11.90 -7.38 7.71
N LEU A 59 -12.62 -7.62 6.62
CA LEU A 59 -12.27 -7.11 5.29
C LEU A 59 -12.19 -5.57 5.26
N ILE A 60 -13.12 -4.87 5.90
CA ILE A 60 -13.08 -3.41 6.03
C ILE A 60 -11.83 -2.97 6.81
N THR A 61 -11.50 -3.64 7.92
CA THR A 61 -10.33 -3.26 8.72
C THR A 61 -9.02 -3.50 7.99
N GLU A 62 -8.93 -4.58 7.21
CA GLU A 62 -7.77 -4.88 6.37
C GLU A 62 -7.61 -3.86 5.26
N LYS A 63 -8.67 -3.60 4.48
CA LYS A 63 -8.67 -2.56 3.44
C LYS A 63 -8.29 -1.19 3.99
N LYS A 64 -8.76 -0.84 5.19
CA LYS A 64 -8.39 0.43 5.84
C LYS A 64 -6.90 0.48 6.21
N LYS A 65 -6.27 -0.65 6.57
CA LYS A 65 -4.82 -0.72 6.81
C LYS A 65 -4.04 -0.60 5.50
N GLU A 66 -4.45 -1.30 4.45
CA GLU A 66 -3.84 -1.22 3.12
C GLU A 66 -3.85 0.22 2.59
N VAL A 67 -5.00 0.90 2.65
CA VAL A 67 -5.12 2.30 2.19
C VAL A 67 -4.22 3.24 2.97
N LYS A 68 -4.10 3.05 4.29
CA LYS A 68 -3.19 3.85 5.12
C LYS A 68 -1.73 3.61 4.72
N LEU A 69 -1.34 2.36 4.51
CA LEU A 69 0.01 2.00 4.12
C LEU A 69 0.36 2.57 2.73
N ALA A 70 -0.53 2.39 1.76
CA ALA A 70 -0.36 2.94 0.40
C ALA A 70 -0.23 4.47 0.42
N LYS A 71 -1.02 5.17 1.24
CA LYS A 71 -0.91 6.62 1.39
C LYS A 71 0.43 7.07 1.97
N VAL A 72 1.00 6.31 2.90
CA VAL A 72 2.33 6.61 3.47
C VAL A 72 3.42 6.33 2.45
N GLN A 73 3.33 5.22 1.71
CA GLN A 73 4.28 4.87 0.65
C GLN A 73 4.29 5.90 -0.47
N ALA A 74 3.12 6.30 -0.98
CA ALA A 74 3.02 7.34 -2.01
C ALA A 74 3.68 8.65 -1.57
N ARG A 75 3.45 9.10 -0.33
CA ARG A 75 4.12 10.30 0.21
C ARG A 75 5.63 10.16 0.29
N ARG A 76 6.14 8.97 0.60
CA ARG A 76 7.57 8.69 0.67
C ARG A 76 8.20 8.70 -0.72
N GLU A 77 7.52 8.12 -1.70
CA GLU A 77 7.97 8.12 -3.10
C GLU A 77 7.97 9.54 -3.68
N ASP A 78 6.91 10.31 -3.47
CA ASP A 78 6.86 11.73 -3.87
C ASP A 78 8.00 12.54 -3.24
N ALA A 79 8.26 12.35 -1.96
CA ALA A 79 9.37 13.02 -1.27
C ALA A 79 10.73 12.63 -1.86
N LYS A 80 10.93 11.36 -2.21
CA LYS A 80 12.16 10.87 -2.84
C LYS A 80 12.34 11.45 -4.24
N LEU A 81 11.29 11.44 -5.06
CA LEU A 81 11.32 12.01 -6.41
C LEU A 81 11.61 13.51 -6.39
N LYS A 82 11.02 14.24 -5.44
CA LYS A 82 11.30 15.66 -5.25
C LYS A 82 12.76 15.90 -4.88
N ALA A 83 13.29 15.18 -3.89
CA ALA A 83 14.68 15.31 -3.49
C ALA A 83 15.64 14.97 -4.63
N GLU A 84 15.33 13.95 -5.43
CA GLU A 84 16.14 13.58 -6.59
C GLU A 84 16.14 14.67 -7.67
N LEU A 85 14.98 15.29 -7.94
CA LEU A 85 14.87 16.40 -8.88
C LEU A 85 15.66 17.62 -8.38
N ASP A 86 15.53 17.96 -7.10
CA ASP A 86 16.27 19.08 -6.51
C ASP A 86 17.79 18.86 -6.59
N MET A 87 18.27 17.64 -6.30
CA MET A 87 19.69 17.29 -6.47
C MET A 87 20.15 17.40 -7.93
N LYS A 88 19.34 16.92 -8.89
CA LYS A 88 19.66 17.04 -10.32
C LYS A 88 19.72 18.50 -10.77
N MET A 89 18.82 19.34 -10.25
CA MET A 89 18.82 20.77 -10.54
C MET A 89 20.05 21.49 -9.98
N ILE A 90 20.50 21.13 -8.77
CA ILE A 90 21.73 21.65 -8.18
C ILE A 90 22.93 21.21 -9.04
N ALA A 91 23.04 19.92 -9.33
CA ALA A 91 24.14 19.38 -10.15
C ALA A 91 24.18 20.03 -11.54
N LEU A 92 23.03 20.32 -12.16
CA LEU A 92 22.96 21.01 -13.45
C LEU A 92 23.47 22.45 -13.34
N LYS A 93 23.08 23.18 -12.29
CA LYS A 93 23.56 24.55 -12.04
C LYS A 93 25.07 24.56 -11.79
N GLU A 94 25.58 23.64 -10.98
CA GLU A 94 27.00 23.47 -10.71
C GLU A 94 27.78 23.11 -11.97
N ALA A 95 27.27 22.19 -12.80
CA ALA A 95 27.89 21.83 -14.07
C ALA A 95 27.92 23.01 -15.05
N LYS A 96 26.87 23.83 -15.09
CA LYS A 96 26.82 25.05 -15.91
C LYS A 96 27.85 26.08 -15.42
N ALA A 97 27.89 26.35 -14.11
CA ALA A 97 28.86 27.26 -13.52
C ALA A 97 30.30 26.77 -13.73
N MET A 98 30.54 25.46 -13.59
CA MET A 98 31.85 24.86 -13.84
C MET A 98 32.26 24.99 -15.32
N LYS A 99 31.31 24.83 -16.26
CA LYS A 99 31.58 25.00 -17.69
C LYS A 99 31.96 26.45 -18.02
N GLU A 100 31.27 27.42 -17.44
CA GLU A 100 31.54 28.85 -17.61
C GLU A 100 32.92 29.22 -17.04
N LEU A 101 33.22 28.78 -15.81
CA LEU A 101 34.53 28.95 -15.19
C LEU A 101 35.67 28.35 -16.04
N LEU A 102 35.48 27.15 -16.60
CA LEU A 102 36.47 26.52 -17.48
C LEU A 102 36.64 27.24 -18.82
N ALA A 103 35.62 27.99 -19.28
CA ALA A 103 35.73 28.83 -20.46
C ALA A 103 36.52 30.11 -20.14
N GLU A 104 36.18 30.81 -19.05
CA GLU A 104 36.92 31.99 -18.60
C GLU A 104 38.40 31.69 -18.34
N GLU A 105 38.70 30.59 -17.66
CA GLU A 105 40.09 30.15 -17.42
C GLU A 105 40.86 29.90 -18.72
N ARG A 106 40.18 29.38 -19.75
CA ARG A 106 40.77 29.14 -21.06
C ARG A 106 41.08 30.47 -21.75
N ASP A 107 40.16 31.41 -21.69
CA ASP A 107 40.33 32.73 -22.27
C ASP A 107 41.48 33.49 -21.60
N ILE A 108 41.57 33.43 -20.26
CA ILE A 108 42.70 33.99 -19.50
C ILE A 108 44.02 33.34 -19.91
N MET A 109 44.08 32.01 -20.05
CA MET A 109 45.30 31.31 -20.46
C MET A 109 45.73 31.63 -21.89
N MET A 110 44.78 31.95 -22.77
CA MET A 110 45.01 32.25 -24.19
C MET A 110 45.11 33.77 -24.46
N MET A 111 44.99 34.59 -23.43
CA MET A 111 45.03 36.04 -23.54
C MET A 111 46.41 36.49 -24.06
N ARG A 112 46.39 37.44 -24.99
CA ARG A 112 47.61 38.02 -25.55
C ARG A 112 48.16 39.07 -24.59
N THR A 113 49.46 39.03 -24.31
CA THR A 113 50.12 39.88 -23.31
C THR A 113 50.91 41.05 -23.93
N ASP A 114 50.92 41.16 -25.25
CA ASP A 114 51.51 42.28 -25.98
C ASP A 114 50.68 43.55 -25.76
N GLY A 115 51.25 44.50 -25.04
CA GLY A 115 50.59 45.77 -24.71
C GLY A 115 49.86 45.78 -23.37
N MET A 116 50.03 44.75 -22.54
CA MET A 116 49.69 44.85 -21.11
C MET A 116 50.71 45.73 -20.39
N ASP A 117 50.23 46.52 -19.43
CA ASP A 117 51.10 47.23 -18.48
C ASP A 117 51.62 46.29 -17.36
N GLU A 118 52.48 46.81 -16.49
CA GLU A 118 53.14 46.03 -15.44
C GLU A 118 52.13 45.40 -14.45
N ASP A 119 51.10 46.15 -14.09
CA ASP A 119 50.05 45.71 -13.16
C ASP A 119 49.16 44.62 -13.80
N GLN A 120 48.81 44.79 -15.08
CA GLN A 120 48.05 43.81 -15.86
C GLN A 120 48.84 42.51 -16.05
N LEU A 121 50.15 42.61 -16.30
CA LEU A 121 51.02 41.45 -16.45
C LEU A 121 51.19 40.71 -15.12
N ALA A 122 51.31 41.43 -14.01
CA ALA A 122 51.36 40.84 -12.67
C ALA A 122 50.06 40.08 -12.36
N TRP A 123 48.90 40.71 -12.56
CA TRP A 123 47.58 40.08 -12.39
C TRP A 123 47.42 38.83 -13.25
N TRP A 124 47.81 38.89 -14.53
CA TRP A 124 47.69 37.75 -15.45
C TRP A 124 48.57 36.58 -15.01
N ASN A 125 49.81 36.84 -14.59
CA ASN A 125 50.73 35.80 -14.10
C ASN A 125 50.22 35.15 -12.81
N GLU A 126 49.74 35.94 -11.85
CA GLU A 126 49.17 35.43 -10.59
C GLU A 126 47.91 34.60 -10.86
N THR A 127 46.97 35.14 -11.65
CA THR A 127 45.73 34.46 -12.00
C THR A 127 46.00 33.14 -12.74
N LYS A 128 46.98 33.12 -13.65
CA LYS A 128 47.39 31.90 -14.36
C LYS A 128 48.01 30.87 -13.42
N ALA A 129 48.85 31.29 -12.48
CA ALA A 129 49.44 30.42 -11.48
C ALA A 129 48.36 29.79 -10.58
N ASP A 130 47.37 30.57 -10.16
CA ASP A 130 46.23 30.10 -9.37
C ASP A 130 45.37 29.10 -10.13
N ILE A 131 45.09 29.34 -11.41
CA ILE A 131 44.37 28.39 -12.27
C ILE A 131 45.11 27.05 -12.36
N ILE A 132 46.44 27.09 -12.54
CA ILE A 132 47.28 25.89 -12.62
C ILE A 132 47.27 25.13 -11.27
N ALA A 133 47.42 25.85 -10.16
CA ALA A 133 47.40 25.28 -8.82
C ALA A 133 46.04 24.61 -8.51
N ARG A 134 44.93 25.30 -8.81
CA ARG A 134 43.57 24.76 -8.63
C ARG A 134 43.32 23.52 -9.48
N LYS A 135 43.76 23.52 -10.75
CA LYS A 135 43.69 22.33 -11.62
C LYS A 135 44.51 21.16 -11.10
N LYS A 136 45.71 21.43 -10.57
CA LYS A 136 46.57 20.41 -9.96
C LYS A 136 45.92 19.80 -8.73
N ALA A 137 45.36 20.63 -7.84
CA ALA A 137 44.62 20.17 -6.67
C ALA A 137 43.39 19.33 -7.06
N ALA A 138 42.59 19.79 -8.02
CA ALA A 138 41.41 19.04 -8.49
C ALA A 138 41.78 17.67 -9.10
N ARG A 139 42.91 17.56 -9.81
CA ARG A 139 43.44 16.28 -10.32
C ARG A 139 43.89 15.36 -9.19
N GLN A 140 44.51 15.91 -8.14
CA GLN A 140 44.94 15.14 -6.97
C GLN A 140 43.73 14.59 -6.19
N VAL A 141 42.69 15.41 -5.98
CA VAL A 141 41.42 14.97 -5.37
C VAL A 141 40.78 13.83 -6.18
N ARG A 142 40.71 13.97 -7.52
CA ARG A 142 40.19 12.91 -8.41
C ARG A 142 41.02 11.62 -8.37
N ALA A 143 42.33 11.72 -8.17
CA ALA A 143 43.22 10.57 -8.06
C ALA A 143 43.20 9.91 -6.67
N GLN A 144 42.80 10.63 -5.61
CA GLN A 144 42.79 10.15 -4.23
C GLN A 144 41.48 9.45 -3.81
N GLY A 145 40.39 9.61 -4.57
CA GLY A 145 39.18 8.80 -4.38
C GLY A 145 37.89 9.60 -4.46
N ASP A 146 37.21 9.48 -5.59
CA ASP A 146 35.79 9.08 -5.66
C ASP A 146 35.42 8.94 -7.14
N SER A 147 35.39 7.70 -7.62
CA SER A 147 34.79 7.40 -8.92
C SER A 147 33.27 7.45 -8.76
N PRO A 148 32.54 8.40 -9.39
CA PRO A 148 31.12 8.22 -9.55
C PRO A 148 30.93 7.08 -10.53
N ALA A 149 30.18 6.06 -10.14
CA ALA A 149 29.86 4.89 -10.96
C ALA A 149 29.56 5.29 -12.41
N SER A 150 30.50 4.99 -13.32
CA SER A 150 30.27 5.08 -14.75
C SER A 150 29.35 3.91 -15.12
N GLY A 151 28.10 4.22 -15.42
CA GLY A 151 27.19 3.28 -16.04
C GLY A 151 27.66 2.86 -17.43
N GLY A 152 27.46 1.57 -17.72
CA GLY A 152 27.16 1.07 -19.06
C GLY A 152 28.31 0.47 -19.89
N ALA A 153 28.35 -0.87 -19.93
CA ALA A 153 28.61 -1.77 -21.08
C ALA A 153 29.10 -3.11 -20.49
N GLY A 154 28.28 -4.17 -20.44
CA GLY A 154 27.93 -4.98 -21.61
C GLY A 154 28.94 -6.12 -21.72
N GLY A 155 28.57 -7.30 -21.22
CA GLY A 155 29.44 -8.48 -21.22
C GLY A 155 28.68 -9.71 -20.78
N ASP A 156 27.81 -10.21 -21.66
CA ASP A 156 27.33 -11.58 -21.63
C ASP A 156 28.52 -12.55 -21.62
N GLY A 157 28.44 -13.56 -20.77
CA GLY A 157 29.48 -14.58 -20.64
C GLY A 157 29.08 -15.73 -19.72
N LEU A 158 27.83 -16.21 -19.84
CA LEU A 158 27.46 -17.53 -19.32
C LEU A 158 27.83 -18.55 -20.40
N VAL A 159 28.99 -19.18 -20.27
CA VAL A 159 29.36 -20.35 -21.06
C VAL A 159 29.13 -21.58 -20.19
N ASP A 160 28.13 -22.37 -20.58
CA ASP A 160 28.02 -23.77 -20.17
C ASP A 160 29.10 -24.59 -20.89
N GLY A 161 29.73 -25.50 -20.16
CA GLY A 161 30.70 -26.48 -20.64
C GLY A 161 31.04 -27.50 -19.58
#